data_AF-A0A2N2J8V6-F1
#
_entry.id   AF-A0A2N2J8V6-F1
#
_cell.length_a   1.000
_cell.length_b   1.000
_cell.length_c   1.000
_cell.angle_alpha   90.00
_cell.angle_beta   90.00
_cell.angle_gamma   90.00
#
_symmetry.space_group_name_H-M   'P 1'
#
loop_
_entity.id
_entity.type
_entity.pdbx_description
1 polymer ?
#
loop_
_entity_poly.entity_id
_entity_poly.type
_entity_poly.pdbx_seq_one_letter_code
_entity_poly.pdbx_strand_id
1 'polypeptide(L)'
;MQEALRIDIKQILGFIADEGMTPSALSPFYAEEPSVSKGSKLNAASMPLVKVVCEPAAFVSARIISAEGVVVTRIYADKSGTMTVRHWLDKDGLHNFRQVQEKDIADEAVLRLMLDIPPARLDFDTEMTEASFCAWLGLIDCWRERTLLSLIDRKPGGKFSFTVEEMYAAFRRSISSSDLRWLTPLVKELYPGNLDVSPSLFKEGVQSTIPKFAQMGKSGIKLTLLGEELCSSLSAPLAAVKLSVCTIKDNAIWEENIIGLRGMGIYCTLENTGEDNGKIILKNSSGPMIELYLHSKLAEALTLRRQSEAKKSVKESAHAAQPISTEPAMINDQKPAMKFCPECGKALKTGAKFCAECGKKI
;
A
#
# COMPACT_ATOMS: atom_id res chain seq x y z
N MET A 1 6.67 23.30 6.23
CA MET A 1 6.19 22.66 7.47
C MET A 1 5.49 23.70 8.37
N GLN A 2 4.28 24.15 8.02
CA GLN A 2 3.38 25.01 8.83
C GLN A 2 2.19 25.28 7.91
N GLU A 3 1.02 24.70 8.14
CA GLU A 3 -0.03 25.30 8.98
C GLU A 3 -1.10 24.21 9.24
N ALA A 4 -1.43 23.94 10.51
CA ALA A 4 -2.52 23.03 10.87
C ALA A 4 -3.77 23.87 11.15
N LEU A 5 -4.82 23.69 10.36
CA LEU A 5 -6.04 24.49 10.45
C LEU A 5 -7.18 23.67 11.04
N ARG A 6 -7.77 24.14 12.15
CA ARG A 6 -8.82 23.43 12.92
C ARG A 6 -10.21 23.91 12.49
N ILE A 7 -11.10 23.00 12.10
CA ILE A 7 -12.43 23.25 11.55
C ILE A 7 -13.45 22.37 12.26
N ASP A 8 -14.63 22.90 12.59
CA ASP A 8 -15.70 22.09 13.15
C ASP A 8 -16.47 21.30 12.08
N ILE A 9 -17.12 20.21 12.50
CA ILE A 9 -17.86 19.33 11.58
C ILE A 9 -19.01 20.04 10.85
N LYS A 10 -19.68 21.02 11.48
CA LYS A 10 -20.80 21.74 10.86
C LYS A 10 -20.31 22.60 9.70
N GLN A 11 -19.15 23.23 9.85
CA GLN A 11 -18.51 24.01 8.80
C GLN A 11 -18.11 23.15 7.60
N ILE A 12 -17.57 21.94 7.84
CA ILE A 12 -17.24 20.99 6.76
C ILE A 12 -18.49 20.54 6.03
N LEU A 13 -19.55 20.18 6.75
CA LEU A 13 -20.81 19.76 6.14
C LEU A 13 -21.47 20.88 5.33
N GLY A 14 -21.42 22.12 5.82
CA GLY A 14 -21.87 23.30 5.07
C GLY A 14 -21.10 23.46 3.75
N PHE A 15 -19.77 23.41 3.82
CA PHE A 15 -18.92 23.47 2.63
C PHE A 15 -19.23 22.36 1.61
N ILE A 16 -19.40 21.12 2.08
CA ILE A 16 -19.73 19.97 1.22
C ILE A 16 -21.07 20.18 0.51
N ALA A 17 -22.07 20.71 1.23
CA ALA A 17 -23.37 21.01 0.67
C ALA A 17 -23.30 22.13 -0.37
N ASP A 18 -22.59 23.22 -0.07
CA ASP A 18 -22.48 24.40 -0.93
C ASP A 18 -21.73 24.11 -2.23
N GLU A 19 -20.65 23.31 -2.17
CA GLU A 19 -19.81 22.98 -3.33
C GLU A 19 -20.26 21.71 -4.07
N GLY A 20 -21.33 21.04 -3.60
CA GLY A 20 -21.83 19.80 -4.19
C GLY A 20 -20.82 18.65 -4.13
N MET A 21 -19.92 18.66 -3.14
CA MET A 21 -18.89 17.63 -3.00
C MET A 21 -19.50 16.35 -2.43
N THR A 22 -18.95 15.19 -2.81
CA THR A 22 -19.34 13.90 -2.22
C THR A 22 -18.38 13.53 -1.07
N PRO A 23 -18.86 13.23 0.15
CA PRO A 23 -18.02 12.99 1.33
C PRO A 23 -17.30 11.62 1.31
N SER A 24 -16.90 11.10 0.15
CA SER A 24 -16.40 9.73 -0.04
C SER A 24 -15.17 9.37 0.81
N ALA A 25 -14.51 10.36 1.41
CA ALA A 25 -13.24 10.22 2.11
C ALA A 25 -13.19 10.81 3.54
N LEU A 26 -14.29 11.36 4.08
CA LEU A 26 -14.32 11.84 5.48
C LEU A 26 -14.45 10.66 6.46
N SER A 27 -13.39 9.85 6.55
CA SER A 27 -13.26 8.86 7.61
C SER A 27 -12.71 9.52 8.88
N PRO A 28 -13.25 9.23 10.07
CA PRO A 28 -12.70 9.75 11.31
C PRO A 28 -11.39 9.02 11.67
N PHE A 29 -10.30 9.77 11.93
CA PHE A 29 -9.07 9.25 12.55
C PHE A 29 -8.73 10.08 13.77
N TYR A 30 -8.39 9.41 14.87
CA TYR A 30 -7.87 10.04 16.08
C TYR A 30 -6.34 9.97 16.05
N ALA A 31 -5.69 11.13 16.01
CA ALA A 31 -4.25 11.24 16.19
C ALA A 31 -3.96 12.45 17.10
N GLU A 32 -3.08 12.28 18.08
CA GLU A 32 -2.58 13.41 18.88
C GLU A 32 -1.43 14.08 18.13
N GLU A 33 -1.70 15.18 17.44
CA GLU A 33 -0.70 16.13 16.95
C GLU A 33 -0.71 17.42 17.78
N PRO A 34 0.42 18.16 17.87
CA PRO A 34 0.59 19.23 18.85
C PRO A 34 -0.42 20.38 18.69
N SER A 35 -0.75 21.00 19.82
CA SER A 35 -1.77 22.05 19.93
C SER A 35 -1.48 23.26 19.02
N VAL A 36 -2.40 23.57 18.11
CA VAL A 36 -2.42 24.82 17.34
C VAL A 36 -3.59 25.71 17.76
N SER A 37 -3.48 27.02 17.55
CA SER A 37 -4.33 28.09 18.10
C SER A 37 -5.85 27.86 18.03
N LYS A 38 -6.57 28.39 19.02
CA LYS A 38 -8.04 28.29 19.12
C LYS A 38 -8.73 29.16 18.06
N GLY A 39 -9.60 28.53 17.28
CA GLY A 39 -10.69 29.20 16.54
C GLY A 39 -10.28 29.82 15.20
N SER A 40 -10.11 28.99 14.17
CA SER A 40 -10.09 29.45 12.77
C SER A 40 -11.48 29.31 12.15
N LYS A 41 -11.98 30.39 11.55
CA LYS A 41 -13.09 30.29 10.60
C LYS A 41 -12.57 29.61 9.33
N LEU A 42 -13.43 28.84 8.67
CA LEU A 42 -13.22 28.39 7.30
C LEU A 42 -12.92 29.64 6.43
N ASN A 43 -11.66 29.83 6.06
CA ASN A 43 -11.20 31.00 5.31
C ASN A 43 -10.73 30.58 3.92
N ALA A 44 -10.52 31.54 3.01
CA ALA A 44 -10.07 31.27 1.65
C ALA A 44 -8.78 30.40 1.58
N ALA A 45 -7.90 30.51 2.57
CA ALA A 45 -6.65 29.74 2.63
C ALA A 45 -6.86 28.26 2.99
N SER A 46 -7.91 27.93 3.74
CA SER A 46 -8.25 26.54 4.12
C SER A 46 -9.01 25.75 3.06
N MET A 47 -9.69 26.44 2.14
CA MET A 47 -10.57 25.82 1.13
C MET A 47 -9.86 24.75 0.29
N PRO A 48 -8.64 25.00 -0.21
CA PRO A 48 -7.96 24.02 -1.04
C PRO A 48 -7.66 22.73 -0.28
N LEU A 49 -7.35 22.82 1.02
CA LEU A 49 -7.03 21.65 1.84
C LEU A 49 -8.25 20.76 2.06
N VAL A 50 -9.39 21.36 2.43
CA VAL A 50 -10.66 20.64 2.63
C VAL A 50 -11.10 19.96 1.34
N LYS A 51 -10.96 20.66 0.21
CA LYS A 51 -11.31 20.15 -1.12
C LYS A 51 -10.54 18.88 -1.48
N VAL A 52 -9.23 18.83 -1.18
CA VAL A 52 -8.40 17.64 -1.44
C VAL A 52 -8.84 16.44 -0.61
N VAL A 53 -9.23 16.65 0.64
CA VAL A 53 -9.70 15.55 1.50
C VAL A 53 -11.10 15.07 1.11
N CYS A 54 -11.97 15.96 0.60
CA CYS A 54 -13.32 15.57 0.19
C CYS A 54 -13.36 14.90 -1.19
N GLU A 55 -12.48 15.28 -2.11
CA GLU A 55 -12.36 14.66 -3.44
C GLU A 55 -10.91 14.27 -3.78
N PRO A 56 -10.31 13.33 -3.02
CA PRO A 56 -8.96 12.91 -3.28
C PRO A 56 -8.86 12.14 -4.59
N ALA A 57 -7.70 12.20 -5.23
CA ALA A 57 -7.38 11.32 -6.35
C ALA A 57 -6.75 10.01 -5.94
N ALA A 58 -5.95 10.07 -4.90
CA ALA A 58 -5.45 8.92 -4.21
C ALA A 58 -5.24 9.32 -2.76
N PHE A 59 -5.11 8.33 -1.88
CA PHE A 59 -4.69 8.57 -0.52
C PHE A 59 -3.76 7.45 -0.05
N VAL A 60 -2.85 7.80 0.84
CA VAL A 60 -1.97 6.85 1.53
C VAL A 60 -2.43 6.77 2.97
N SER A 61 -2.65 5.56 3.47
CA SER A 61 -2.93 5.28 4.88
C SER A 61 -1.76 4.51 5.48
N ALA A 62 -1.18 4.98 6.58
CA ALA A 62 -0.21 4.24 7.35
C ALA A 62 -0.81 3.89 8.71
N ARG A 63 -0.86 2.59 9.04
CA ARG A 63 -1.24 2.09 10.36
C ARG A 63 -0.02 1.48 11.03
N ILE A 64 0.46 2.09 12.10
CA ILE A 64 1.66 1.70 12.83
C ILE A 64 1.23 1.15 14.19
N ILE A 65 1.77 -0.02 14.55
CA ILE A 65 1.60 -0.66 15.85
C ILE A 65 2.99 -0.74 16.49
N SER A 66 3.17 -0.13 17.65
CA SER A 66 4.43 -0.16 18.41
C SER A 66 4.15 -0.21 19.92
N ALA A 67 5.21 -0.21 20.73
CA ALA A 67 5.10 -0.15 22.18
C ALA A 67 4.41 1.14 22.69
N GLU A 68 4.49 2.22 21.92
CA GLU A 68 3.83 3.50 22.22
C GLU A 68 2.32 3.49 21.88
N GLY A 69 1.82 2.45 21.21
CA GLY A 69 0.42 2.27 20.86
C GLY A 69 0.17 2.14 19.36
N VAL A 70 -1.08 2.36 18.96
CA VAL A 70 -1.50 2.30 17.55
C VAL A 70 -1.67 3.72 17.03
N VAL A 71 -1.01 4.03 15.93
CA VAL A 71 -1.17 5.31 15.22
C VAL A 71 -1.60 5.06 13.80
N VAL A 72 -2.62 5.80 13.37
CA VAL A 72 -3.10 5.79 11.99
C VAL A 72 -2.95 7.20 11.44
N THR A 73 -2.19 7.33 10.36
CA THR A 73 -2.04 8.58 9.62
C THR A 73 -2.47 8.39 8.18
N ARG A 74 -3.04 9.43 7.58
CA ARG A 74 -3.47 9.40 6.20
C ARG A 74 -3.15 10.71 5.51
N ILE A 75 -2.71 10.62 4.26
CA ILE A 75 -2.61 11.77 3.37
C ILE A 75 -3.47 11.58 2.13
N TYR A 76 -3.98 12.68 1.64
CA TYR A 76 -4.86 12.77 0.49
C TYR A 76 -4.15 13.57 -0.59
N ALA A 77 -4.06 13.04 -1.81
CA ALA A 77 -3.48 13.72 -2.95
C ALA A 77 -4.58 14.36 -3.80
N ASP A 78 -4.34 15.59 -4.24
CA ASP A 78 -5.20 16.27 -5.21
C ASP A 78 -5.14 15.62 -6.60
N LYS A 79 -6.04 16.04 -7.50
CA LYS A 79 -6.13 15.50 -8.87
C LYS A 79 -4.85 15.75 -9.69
N SER A 80 -4.11 16.82 -9.39
CA SER A 80 -2.83 17.14 -10.03
C SER A 80 -1.64 16.42 -9.42
N GLY A 81 -1.74 15.82 -8.22
CA GLY A 81 -0.60 15.27 -7.48
C GLY A 81 0.35 16.33 -6.93
N THR A 82 -0.05 17.59 -6.93
CA THR A 82 0.77 18.74 -6.53
C THR A 82 0.60 19.07 -5.05
N MET A 83 -0.52 18.68 -4.47
CA MET A 83 -0.84 18.97 -3.07
C MET A 83 -1.25 17.67 -2.38
N THR A 84 -0.52 17.34 -1.31
CA THR A 84 -0.91 16.30 -0.37
C THR A 84 -1.32 16.92 0.96
N VAL A 85 -2.42 16.43 1.52
CA VAL A 85 -3.05 16.98 2.72
C VAL A 85 -3.21 15.88 3.75
N ARG A 86 -2.72 16.10 4.97
CA ARG A 86 -3.01 15.28 6.15
C ARG A 86 -4.30 15.77 6.80
N HIS A 87 -5.16 14.85 7.21
CA HIS A 87 -6.37 15.13 8.00
C HIS A 87 -6.45 14.26 9.25
N TRP A 88 -6.81 14.87 10.39
CA TRP A 88 -7.00 14.19 11.67
C TRP A 88 -8.13 14.83 12.49
N LEU A 89 -8.63 14.11 13.49
CA LEU A 89 -9.59 14.60 14.48
C LEU A 89 -8.91 14.83 15.83
N ASP A 90 -9.18 15.98 16.43
CA ASP A 90 -8.86 16.25 17.84
C ASP A 90 -9.88 15.57 18.77
N LYS A 91 -9.56 15.52 20.07
CA LYS A 91 -10.41 14.94 21.13
C LYS A 91 -11.81 15.57 21.19
N ASP A 92 -11.92 16.84 20.81
CA ASP A 92 -13.18 17.60 20.78
C ASP A 92 -14.01 17.35 19.49
N GLY A 93 -13.57 16.43 18.62
CA GLY A 93 -14.24 16.13 17.35
C GLY A 93 -13.99 17.15 16.24
N LEU A 94 -13.03 18.07 16.43
CA LEU A 94 -12.62 19.05 15.43
C LEU A 94 -11.71 18.41 14.39
N HIS A 95 -11.97 18.69 13.13
CA HIS A 95 -11.15 18.24 12.00
C HIS A 95 -10.00 19.21 11.80
N ASN A 96 -8.82 18.68 11.54
CA ASN A 96 -7.65 19.47 11.26
C ASN A 96 -7.04 19.07 9.91
N PHE A 97 -6.46 20.05 9.22
CA PHE A 97 -5.87 19.85 7.91
C PHE A 97 -4.50 20.51 7.84
N ARG A 98 -3.55 19.85 7.17
CA ARG A 98 -2.21 20.39 6.95
C ARG A 98 -1.66 19.91 5.63
N GLN A 99 -1.10 20.83 4.85
CA GLN A 99 -0.28 20.45 3.70
C GLN A 99 1.01 19.80 4.19
N VAL A 100 1.29 18.61 3.69
CA VAL A 100 2.47 17.81 4.05
C VAL A 100 3.18 17.35 2.77
N GLN A 101 4.31 16.68 2.93
CA GLN A 101 4.98 15.95 1.86
C GLN A 101 4.94 14.44 2.16
N GLU A 102 5.06 13.60 1.14
CA GLU A 102 5.11 12.14 1.31
C GLU A 102 6.24 11.72 2.27
N LYS A 103 7.38 12.41 2.18
CA LYS A 103 8.52 12.24 3.07
C LYS A 103 8.17 12.40 4.54
N ASP A 104 7.28 13.31 4.90
CA ASP A 104 6.90 13.53 6.31
C ASP A 104 6.28 12.26 6.93
N ILE A 105 5.57 11.46 6.14
CA ILE A 105 5.00 10.17 6.58
C ILE A 105 6.09 9.12 6.70
N ALA A 106 6.99 9.08 5.72
CA ALA A 106 8.10 8.13 5.75
C ALA A 106 8.97 8.39 7.00
N ASP A 107 9.29 9.64 7.29
CA ASP A 107 10.06 10.05 8.47
C ASP A 107 9.31 9.69 9.77
N GLU A 108 8.00 9.91 9.84
CA GLU A 108 7.17 9.49 10.99
C GLU A 108 7.17 7.97 11.16
N ALA A 109 6.99 7.21 10.08
CA ALA A 109 7.04 5.75 10.11
C ALA A 109 8.43 5.26 10.54
N VAL A 110 9.50 5.83 10.00
CA VAL A 110 10.89 5.52 10.37
C VAL A 110 11.15 5.72 11.85
N LEU A 111 10.69 6.86 12.39
CA LEU A 111 10.84 7.18 13.81
C LEU A 111 10.09 6.18 14.68
N ARG A 112 8.83 5.88 14.35
CA ARG A 112 7.98 4.94 15.12
C ARG A 112 8.40 3.49 14.98
N LEU A 113 9.02 3.12 13.87
CA LEU A 113 9.59 1.79 13.65
C LEU A 113 11.03 1.68 14.20
N MET A 114 11.60 2.76 14.76
CA MET A 114 12.97 2.80 15.27
C MET A 114 13.99 2.30 14.24
N LEU A 115 13.90 2.87 13.03
CA LEU A 115 14.77 2.55 11.88
C LEU A 115 15.95 3.52 11.74
N ASP A 116 16.22 4.32 12.77
CA ASP A 116 17.40 5.18 12.92
C ASP A 116 18.69 4.36 13.04
N ILE A 117 18.59 3.13 13.54
CA ILE A 117 19.68 2.16 13.52
C ILE A 117 19.62 1.37 12.21
N PRO A 118 20.65 1.43 11.34
CA PRO A 118 20.66 0.65 10.11
C PRO A 118 20.50 -0.84 10.44
N PRO A 119 19.52 -1.54 9.84
CA PRO A 119 19.30 -2.94 10.14
C PRO A 119 20.53 -3.74 9.71
N ALA A 120 20.88 -4.76 10.51
CA ALA A 120 21.72 -5.84 10.05
C ALA A 120 21.10 -6.41 8.78
N ARG A 121 21.82 -6.33 7.65
CA ARG A 121 21.36 -6.90 6.39
C ARG A 121 21.53 -8.40 6.45
N LEU A 122 20.45 -9.10 6.77
CA LEU A 122 20.37 -10.54 6.63
C LEU A 122 19.85 -10.86 5.24
N ASP A 123 20.56 -11.61 4.40
CA ASP A 123 20.06 -11.92 3.05
C ASP A 123 18.96 -13.00 3.08
N PHE A 124 17.72 -12.58 3.34
CA PHE A 124 16.56 -13.47 3.45
C PHE A 124 15.50 -13.26 2.37
N ASP A 125 15.73 -12.40 1.38
CA ASP A 125 14.76 -12.09 0.34
C ASP A 125 14.20 -13.39 -0.29
N THR A 126 12.89 -13.56 -0.26
CA THR A 126 12.25 -14.80 -0.66
C THR A 126 10.78 -14.61 -1.04
N GLU A 127 10.33 -15.44 -1.96
CA GLU A 127 8.94 -15.54 -2.37
C GLU A 127 8.32 -16.80 -1.77
N MET A 128 7.09 -16.67 -1.29
CA MET A 128 6.39 -17.70 -0.53
C MET A 128 4.94 -17.80 -1.02
N THR A 129 4.39 -19.01 -0.98
CA THR A 129 2.93 -19.19 -1.05
C THR A 129 2.29 -18.78 0.28
N GLU A 130 0.98 -18.59 0.31
CA GLU A 130 0.25 -18.32 1.56
C GLU A 130 0.42 -19.44 2.60
N ALA A 131 0.38 -20.70 2.17
CA ALA A 131 0.63 -21.85 3.05
C ALA A 131 2.04 -21.84 3.63
N SER A 132 3.03 -21.52 2.79
CA SER A 132 4.42 -21.35 3.19
C SER A 132 4.61 -20.20 4.17
N PHE A 133 3.93 -19.08 3.95
CA PHE A 133 3.96 -17.92 4.84
C PHE A 133 3.38 -18.26 6.22
N CYS A 134 2.24 -18.95 6.27
CA CYS A 134 1.68 -19.46 7.51
C CYS A 134 2.65 -20.41 8.23
N ALA A 135 3.33 -21.29 7.48
CA ALA A 135 4.37 -22.16 8.03
C ALA A 135 5.56 -21.39 8.64
N TRP A 136 5.98 -20.30 8.00
CA TRP A 136 7.04 -19.41 8.51
C TRP A 136 6.63 -18.65 9.77
N LEU A 137 5.39 -18.12 9.82
CA LEU A 137 4.84 -17.52 11.04
C LEU A 137 4.80 -18.54 12.18
N GLY A 138 4.32 -19.74 11.90
CA GLY A 138 4.30 -20.86 12.85
C GLY A 138 5.69 -21.27 13.34
N LEU A 139 6.71 -21.25 12.47
CA LEU A 139 8.09 -21.54 12.84
C LEU A 139 8.61 -20.55 13.88
N ILE A 140 8.44 -19.24 13.64
CA ILE A 140 8.95 -18.19 14.52
C ILE A 140 8.25 -18.22 15.88
N ASP A 141 6.92 -18.33 15.89
CA ASP A 141 6.17 -18.41 17.14
C ASP A 141 6.47 -19.72 17.89
N CYS A 142 6.56 -20.87 17.21
CA CYS A 142 6.94 -22.13 17.84
C CYS A 142 8.34 -22.05 18.47
N TRP A 143 9.31 -21.44 17.76
CA TRP A 143 10.64 -21.20 18.31
C TRP A 143 10.59 -20.33 19.56
N ARG A 144 9.83 -19.24 19.54
CA ARG A 144 9.66 -18.36 20.71
C ARG A 144 9.07 -19.11 21.89
N GLU A 145 8.02 -19.89 21.67
CA GLU A 145 7.37 -20.68 22.71
C GLU A 145 8.38 -21.63 23.38
N ARG A 146 9.18 -22.36 22.59
CA ARG A 146 10.24 -23.22 23.11
C ARG A 146 11.30 -22.45 23.87
N THR A 147 11.73 -21.29 23.37
CA THR A 147 12.69 -20.42 24.06
C THR A 147 12.15 -20.03 25.44
N LEU A 148 10.90 -19.55 25.53
CA LEU A 148 10.28 -19.15 26.79
C LEU A 148 10.11 -20.33 27.76
N LEU A 149 9.66 -21.50 27.28
CA LEU A 149 9.56 -22.70 28.09
C LEU A 149 10.93 -23.15 28.63
N SER A 150 11.98 -23.08 27.80
CA SER A 150 13.34 -23.43 28.23
C SER A 150 13.85 -22.53 29.36
N LEU A 151 13.46 -21.26 29.36
CA LEU A 151 13.79 -20.30 30.42
C LEU A 151 13.03 -20.62 31.71
N ILE A 152 11.74 -20.96 31.61
CA ILE A 152 10.92 -21.39 32.75
C ILE A 152 11.50 -22.66 33.38
N ASP A 153 11.91 -23.62 32.55
CA ASP A 153 12.52 -24.89 32.98
C ASP A 153 13.96 -24.74 33.49
N ARG A 154 14.52 -23.51 33.47
CA ARG A 154 15.92 -23.19 33.82
C ARG A 154 16.94 -24.01 33.03
N LYS A 155 16.58 -24.39 31.81
CA LYS A 155 17.43 -25.09 30.85
C LYS A 155 17.55 -24.22 29.60
N PRO A 156 18.17 -23.02 29.70
CA PRO A 156 18.29 -22.13 28.56
C PRO A 156 19.00 -22.87 27.43
N GLY A 157 18.30 -23.05 26.31
CA GLY A 157 18.83 -23.67 25.10
C GLY A 157 18.30 -22.93 23.90
N GLY A 158 19.14 -22.76 22.87
CA GLY A 158 18.74 -22.13 21.59
C GLY A 158 18.54 -23.11 20.45
N LYS A 159 18.94 -24.38 20.64
CA LYS A 159 18.94 -25.42 19.61
C LYS A 159 17.81 -26.38 19.84
N PHE A 160 16.65 -26.03 19.29
CA PHE A 160 15.46 -26.87 19.35
C PHE A 160 15.31 -27.70 18.07
N SER A 161 14.68 -28.86 18.22
CA SER A 161 14.10 -29.60 17.11
C SER A 161 12.59 -29.56 17.22
N PHE A 162 11.92 -29.44 16.09
CA PHE A 162 10.46 -29.29 16.00
C PHE A 162 9.85 -30.38 15.12
N THR A 163 8.59 -30.70 15.35
CA THR A 163 7.77 -31.41 14.36
C THR A 163 6.85 -30.45 13.61
N VAL A 164 6.33 -30.88 12.46
CA VAL A 164 5.35 -30.09 11.69
C VAL A 164 4.09 -29.86 12.52
N GLU A 165 3.68 -30.87 13.28
CA GLU A 165 2.50 -30.84 14.14
C GLU A 165 2.66 -29.83 15.27
N GLU A 166 3.85 -29.76 15.89
CA GLU A 166 4.16 -28.76 16.92
C GLU A 166 4.11 -27.34 16.36
N MET A 167 4.70 -27.13 15.17
CA MET A 167 4.67 -25.83 14.49
C MET A 167 3.25 -25.41 14.13
N TYR A 168 2.44 -26.33 13.59
CA TYR A 168 1.05 -26.06 13.27
C TYR A 168 0.23 -25.75 14.52
N ALA A 169 0.42 -26.50 15.60
CA ALA A 169 -0.26 -26.26 16.86
C ALA A 169 0.09 -24.89 17.45
N ALA A 170 1.37 -24.47 17.39
CA ALA A 170 1.80 -23.14 17.79
C ALA A 170 1.15 -22.05 16.93
N PHE A 171 1.17 -22.20 15.60
CA PHE A 171 0.50 -21.28 14.67
C PHE A 171 -1.00 -21.13 14.99
N ARG A 172 -1.71 -22.24 15.22
CA ARG A 172 -3.15 -22.22 15.56
C ARG A 172 -3.43 -21.58 16.92
N ARG A 173 -2.54 -21.75 17.92
CA ARG A 173 -2.66 -21.00 19.19
C ARG A 173 -2.44 -19.52 18.95
N SER A 174 -1.37 -19.15 18.26
CA SER A 174 -1.05 -17.76 17.98
C SER A 174 -2.14 -17.06 17.19
N ILE A 175 -2.67 -17.64 16.11
CA ILE A 175 -3.73 -16.98 15.33
C ILE A 175 -5.03 -16.74 16.11
N SER A 176 -5.29 -17.57 17.13
CA SER A 176 -6.42 -17.39 18.06
C SER A 176 -6.15 -16.40 19.19
N SER A 177 -4.89 -15.98 19.37
CA SER A 177 -4.46 -15.03 20.38
C SER A 177 -4.67 -13.59 19.94
N SER A 178 -4.88 -12.69 20.91
CA SER A 178 -4.87 -11.23 20.72
C SER A 178 -3.59 -10.59 21.24
N ASP A 179 -2.59 -11.37 21.63
CA ASP A 179 -1.32 -10.88 22.16
C ASP A 179 -0.39 -10.43 21.04
N LEU A 180 -0.45 -9.13 20.71
CA LEU A 180 0.35 -8.48 19.66
C LEU A 180 1.86 -8.51 19.91
N ARG A 181 2.31 -8.97 21.09
CA ARG A 181 3.73 -9.21 21.31
C ARG A 181 4.22 -10.37 20.46
N TRP A 182 3.36 -11.29 20.01
CA TRP A 182 3.69 -12.42 19.14
C TRP A 182 3.59 -12.04 17.66
N LEU A 183 4.34 -12.73 16.81
CA LEU A 183 4.44 -12.37 15.41
C LEU A 183 3.13 -12.63 14.67
N THR A 184 2.53 -13.82 14.81
CA THR A 184 1.32 -14.16 14.06
C THR A 184 0.14 -13.24 14.40
N PRO A 185 -0.18 -12.94 15.68
CA PRO A 185 -1.24 -11.96 16.01
C PRO A 185 -0.97 -10.58 15.44
N LEU A 186 0.29 -10.10 15.50
CA LEU A 186 0.66 -8.79 14.96
C LEU A 186 0.48 -8.74 13.45
N VAL A 187 0.91 -9.78 12.74
CA VAL A 187 0.73 -9.89 11.28
C VAL A 187 -0.75 -9.97 10.94
N LYS A 188 -1.53 -10.80 11.65
CA LYS A 188 -2.99 -10.95 11.45
C LYS A 188 -3.72 -9.60 11.53
N GLU A 189 -3.29 -8.73 12.43
CA GLU A 189 -3.88 -7.41 12.65
C GLU A 189 -3.66 -6.43 11.47
N LEU A 190 -2.66 -6.71 10.61
CA LEU A 190 -2.28 -5.86 9.48
C LEU A 190 -2.48 -6.53 8.11
N TYR A 191 -2.54 -7.86 8.08
CA TYR A 191 -2.56 -8.64 6.86
C TYR A 191 -3.95 -8.59 6.20
N PRO A 192 -4.04 -8.20 4.90
CA PRO A 192 -5.32 -8.11 4.21
C PRO A 192 -5.89 -9.48 3.80
N GLY A 193 -5.05 -10.52 3.73
CA GLY A 193 -5.48 -11.89 3.38
C GLY A 193 -5.96 -12.70 4.58
N ASN A 194 -6.30 -13.97 4.36
CA ASN A 194 -6.79 -14.85 5.41
C ASN A 194 -5.71 -15.85 5.84
N LEU A 195 -5.23 -15.73 7.07
CA LEU A 195 -4.24 -16.66 7.63
C LEU A 195 -4.85 -18.02 8.04
N ASP A 196 -5.80 -18.56 7.27
CA ASP A 196 -6.44 -19.85 7.56
C ASP A 196 -5.97 -20.93 6.59
N VAL A 197 -5.21 -21.89 7.12
CA VAL A 197 -4.64 -22.98 6.34
C VAL A 197 -4.89 -24.32 7.02
N SER A 198 -5.27 -25.31 6.22
CA SER A 198 -5.47 -26.69 6.68
C SER A 198 -4.13 -27.32 7.11
N PRO A 199 -4.14 -28.37 7.96
CA PRO A 199 -2.92 -29.06 8.35
C PRO A 199 -2.12 -29.63 7.16
N SER A 200 -2.82 -30.09 6.11
CA SER A 200 -2.17 -30.65 4.91
C SER A 200 -1.45 -29.58 4.11
N LEU A 201 -2.11 -28.45 3.85
CA LEU A 201 -1.51 -27.32 3.14
C LEU A 201 -0.37 -26.70 3.93
N PHE A 202 -0.50 -26.58 5.26
CA PHE A 202 0.59 -26.11 6.12
C PHE A 202 1.83 -27.01 6.03
N LYS A 203 1.63 -28.34 6.02
CA LYS A 203 2.72 -29.31 5.84
C LYS A 203 3.42 -29.15 4.48
N GLU A 204 2.67 -28.91 3.40
CA GLU A 204 3.22 -28.58 2.09
C GLU A 204 4.00 -27.24 2.11
N GLY A 205 3.46 -26.24 2.82
CA GLY A 205 4.11 -24.95 3.07
C GLY A 205 5.46 -25.10 3.80
N VAL A 206 5.51 -26.00 4.80
CA VAL A 206 6.77 -26.36 5.47
C VAL A 206 7.78 -26.92 4.47
N GLN A 207 7.39 -27.88 3.64
CA GLN A 207 8.31 -28.53 2.69
C GLN A 207 8.86 -27.56 1.63
N SER A 208 8.04 -26.62 1.17
CA SER A 208 8.39 -25.72 0.06
C SER A 208 9.32 -24.58 0.47
N THR A 209 9.22 -24.05 1.69
CA THR A 209 9.88 -22.77 2.02
C THR A 209 10.75 -22.81 3.24
N ILE A 210 10.62 -23.85 4.06
CA ILE A 210 11.55 -24.04 5.17
C ILE A 210 12.99 -24.33 4.74
N PRO A 211 13.38 -24.93 3.60
CA PRO A 211 14.79 -25.23 3.33
C PRO A 211 15.79 -24.07 3.50
N LYS A 212 15.34 -22.80 3.30
CA LYS A 212 16.15 -21.60 3.56
C LYS A 212 16.34 -21.32 5.06
N PHE A 213 15.31 -21.58 5.87
CA PHE A 213 15.22 -21.23 7.30
C PHE A 213 15.37 -22.42 8.26
N ALA A 214 15.14 -23.65 7.80
CA ALA A 214 15.30 -24.86 8.57
C ALA A 214 15.57 -26.07 7.65
N GLN A 215 16.07 -27.14 8.23
CA GLN A 215 16.43 -28.38 7.57
C GLN A 215 15.71 -29.54 8.24
N MET A 216 15.16 -30.42 7.42
CA MET A 216 14.51 -31.63 7.91
C MET A 216 15.58 -32.68 8.22
N GLY A 217 15.73 -33.03 9.50
CA GLY A 217 16.65 -34.05 9.97
C GLY A 217 15.94 -35.31 10.47
N LYS A 218 16.72 -36.36 10.76
CA LYS A 218 16.21 -37.62 11.32
C LYS A 218 15.46 -37.46 12.65
N SER A 219 15.78 -36.41 13.41
CA SER A 219 15.19 -36.13 14.73
C SER A 219 14.24 -34.92 14.72
N GLY A 220 13.72 -34.53 13.55
CA GLY A 220 12.84 -33.37 13.38
C GLY A 220 13.46 -32.22 12.60
N ILE A 221 12.75 -31.11 12.54
CA ILE A 221 13.13 -29.88 11.84
C ILE A 221 14.09 -29.10 12.74
N LYS A 222 15.24 -28.66 12.21
CA LYS A 222 16.21 -27.80 12.90
C LYS A 222 16.42 -26.53 12.10
N LEU A 223 16.54 -25.38 12.75
CA LEU A 223 16.80 -24.12 12.07
C LEU A 223 18.16 -24.12 11.35
N THR A 224 18.23 -23.41 10.22
CA THR A 224 19.51 -22.97 9.63
C THR A 224 20.03 -21.77 10.43
N LEU A 225 21.28 -21.35 10.21
CA LEU A 225 21.81 -20.14 10.83
C LEU A 225 20.91 -18.92 10.55
N LEU A 226 20.50 -18.75 9.28
CA LEU A 226 19.59 -17.68 8.88
C LEU A 226 18.22 -17.80 9.58
N GLY A 227 17.71 -19.02 9.75
CA GLY A 227 16.48 -19.24 10.50
C GLY A 227 16.60 -18.91 11.98
N GLU A 228 17.73 -19.24 12.62
CA GLU A 228 18.02 -18.87 14.01
C GLU A 228 18.06 -17.34 14.17
N GLU A 229 18.72 -16.64 13.25
CA GLU A 229 18.81 -15.17 13.25
C GLU A 229 17.43 -14.51 13.03
N LEU A 230 16.64 -15.01 12.07
CA LEU A 230 15.29 -14.50 11.83
C LEU A 230 14.34 -14.78 12.98
N CYS A 231 14.33 -15.99 13.53
CA CYS A 231 13.51 -16.33 14.69
C CYS A 231 13.93 -15.46 15.89
N SER A 232 15.22 -15.29 16.13
CA SER A 232 15.71 -14.42 17.22
C SER A 232 15.28 -12.96 17.02
N SER A 233 15.23 -12.49 15.77
CA SER A 233 14.89 -11.10 15.45
C SER A 233 13.40 -10.83 15.50
N LEU A 234 12.57 -11.73 14.97
CA LEU A 234 11.12 -11.52 14.77
C LEU A 234 10.24 -12.24 15.78
N SER A 235 10.79 -13.09 16.65
CA SER A 235 10.02 -13.74 17.71
C SER A 235 9.44 -12.76 18.72
N ALA A 236 10.05 -11.58 18.87
CA ALA A 236 9.54 -10.47 19.67
C ALA A 236 9.57 -9.19 18.82
N PRO A 237 8.59 -9.01 17.91
CA PRO A 237 8.53 -7.81 17.08
C PRO A 237 8.42 -6.55 17.96
N LEU A 238 9.17 -5.52 17.58
CA LEU A 238 9.19 -4.23 18.27
C LEU A 238 8.08 -3.31 17.78
N ALA A 239 7.82 -3.36 16.47
CA ALA A 239 6.79 -2.57 15.81
C ALA A 239 6.41 -3.20 14.45
N ALA A 240 5.29 -2.77 13.90
CA ALA A 240 4.88 -3.09 12.54
C ALA A 240 4.13 -1.93 11.91
N VAL A 241 4.12 -1.86 10.59
CA VAL A 241 3.36 -0.88 9.81
C VAL A 241 2.60 -1.57 8.70
N LYS A 242 1.35 -1.19 8.45
CA LYS A 242 0.66 -1.40 7.19
C LYS A 242 0.62 -0.07 6.44
N LEU A 243 1.21 -0.02 5.26
CA LEU A 243 1.07 1.10 4.33
C LEU A 243 0.11 0.68 3.22
N SER A 244 -0.97 1.44 3.08
CA SER A 244 -2.01 1.24 2.08
C SER A 244 -2.01 2.42 1.13
N VAL A 245 -1.81 2.19 -0.17
CA VAL A 245 -2.02 3.21 -1.20
C VAL A 245 -3.33 2.92 -1.90
N CYS A 246 -4.26 3.87 -1.81
CA CYS A 246 -5.62 3.73 -2.29
C CYS A 246 -5.85 4.67 -3.48
N THR A 247 -6.34 4.11 -4.58
CA THR A 247 -6.77 4.85 -5.77
C THR A 247 -8.29 4.86 -5.84
N ILE A 248 -8.90 6.02 -6.08
CA ILE A 248 -10.34 6.13 -6.28
C ILE A 248 -10.63 6.23 -7.78
N LYS A 249 -11.39 5.27 -8.30
CA LYS A 249 -11.78 5.22 -9.71
C LYS A 249 -13.23 4.78 -9.84
N ASP A 250 -14.06 5.58 -10.51
CA ASP A 250 -15.49 5.29 -10.76
C ASP A 250 -16.25 4.90 -9.45
N ASN A 251 -15.95 5.60 -8.35
CA ASN A 251 -16.44 5.32 -6.99
C ASN A 251 -16.00 3.98 -6.37
N ALA A 252 -15.11 3.22 -7.01
CA ALA A 252 -14.44 2.07 -6.43
C ALA A 252 -13.07 2.46 -5.85
N ILE A 253 -12.72 1.87 -4.70
CA ILE A 253 -11.42 2.03 -4.05
C ILE A 253 -10.58 0.81 -4.37
N TRP A 254 -9.39 1.05 -4.93
CA TRP A 254 -8.38 0.03 -5.18
C TRP A 254 -7.23 0.23 -4.20
N GLU A 255 -6.97 -0.77 -3.36
CA GLU A 255 -5.97 -0.71 -2.28
C GLU A 255 -4.79 -1.63 -2.59
N GLU A 256 -3.58 -1.07 -2.64
CA GLU A 256 -2.33 -1.81 -2.61
C GLU A 256 -1.69 -1.70 -1.23
N ASN A 257 -1.09 -2.79 -0.73
CA ASN A 257 -0.60 -2.87 0.63
C ASN A 257 0.84 -3.38 0.69
N ILE A 258 1.61 -2.82 1.62
CA ILE A 258 2.86 -3.40 2.11
C ILE A 258 2.83 -3.43 3.64
N ILE A 259 3.35 -4.51 4.22
CA ILE A 259 3.45 -4.65 5.68
C ILE A 259 4.92 -4.64 6.05
N GLY A 260 5.34 -3.66 6.84
CA GLY A 260 6.67 -3.61 7.43
C GLY A 260 6.66 -4.26 8.81
N LEU A 261 7.66 -5.10 9.09
CA LEU A 261 7.86 -5.72 10.40
C LEU A 261 9.23 -5.33 10.94
N ARG A 262 9.25 -4.74 12.14
CA ARG A 262 10.47 -4.42 12.86
C ARG A 262 10.75 -5.49 13.90
N GLY A 263 11.82 -6.25 13.67
CA GLY A 263 12.42 -7.14 14.67
C GLY A 263 13.60 -6.47 15.37
N MET A 264 14.26 -7.19 16.27
CA MET A 264 15.58 -6.80 16.78
C MET A 264 16.59 -6.80 15.63
N GLY A 265 17.21 -5.65 15.35
CA GLY A 265 18.28 -5.57 14.35
C GLY A 265 17.86 -5.70 12.88
N ILE A 266 16.61 -6.05 12.54
CA ILE A 266 16.13 -6.10 11.15
C ILE A 266 14.84 -5.33 10.91
N TYR A 267 14.62 -4.92 9.66
CA TYR A 267 13.35 -4.45 9.15
C TYR A 267 13.06 -5.15 7.82
N CYS A 268 11.91 -5.81 7.74
CA CYS A 268 11.49 -6.50 6.53
C CYS A 268 10.11 -6.03 6.08
N THR A 269 9.85 -6.18 4.80
CA THR A 269 8.55 -5.91 4.21
C THR A 269 7.95 -7.16 3.61
N LEU A 270 6.63 -7.29 3.76
CA LEU A 270 5.79 -8.29 3.16
C LEU A 270 4.92 -7.61 2.10
N GLU A 271 5.08 -8.05 0.85
CA GLU A 271 4.26 -7.62 -0.28
C GLU A 271 3.38 -8.79 -0.72
N ASN A 272 2.08 -8.57 -0.86
CA ASN A 272 1.16 -9.57 -1.43
C ASN A 272 0.87 -9.21 -2.89
N THR A 273 1.19 -10.12 -3.81
CA THR A 273 0.99 -9.92 -5.25
C THR A 273 -0.19 -10.77 -5.76
N GLY A 274 -1.30 -10.11 -6.12
CA GLY A 274 -2.43 -10.68 -6.88
C GLY A 274 -3.63 -11.24 -6.08
N GLU A 275 -4.77 -11.41 -6.77
CA GLU A 275 -6.02 -12.04 -6.28
C GLU A 275 -5.93 -13.59 -6.28
N ASP A 276 -6.54 -14.22 -5.27
CA ASP A 276 -6.64 -15.64 -4.89
C ASP A 276 -5.35 -16.50 -5.00
N ASN A 277 -4.82 -16.89 -3.82
CA ASN A 277 -3.52 -17.55 -3.58
C ASN A 277 -2.28 -16.69 -3.95
N GLY A 278 -2.36 -15.38 -3.69
CA GLY A 278 -1.32 -14.41 -3.98
C GLY A 278 0.06 -14.80 -3.45
N LYS A 279 1.10 -14.48 -4.23
CA LYS A 279 2.50 -14.71 -3.83
C LYS A 279 2.89 -13.66 -2.81
N ILE A 280 3.47 -14.11 -1.70
CA ILE A 280 3.94 -13.26 -0.61
C ILE A 280 5.44 -13.11 -0.74
N ILE A 281 5.92 -11.88 -0.87
CA ILE A 281 7.33 -11.58 -1.03
C ILE A 281 7.83 -10.95 0.26
N LEU A 282 8.76 -11.65 0.93
CA LEU A 282 9.48 -11.16 2.10
C LEU A 282 10.82 -10.57 1.64
N LYS A 283 11.06 -9.29 1.93
CA LYS A 283 12.29 -8.58 1.56
C LYS A 283 12.90 -7.88 2.76
N ASN A 284 14.22 -7.74 2.76
CA ASN A 284 14.85 -6.70 3.56
C ASN A 284 14.42 -5.33 3.10
N SER A 285 14.27 -4.43 4.05
CA SER A 285 13.87 -3.07 3.76
C SER A 285 14.60 -2.10 4.67
N SER A 286 14.38 -0.81 4.42
CA SER A 286 14.96 0.28 5.19
C SER A 286 14.01 1.47 5.22
N GLY A 287 14.29 2.45 6.08
CA GLY A 287 13.52 3.68 6.11
C GLY A 287 13.37 4.38 4.74
N PRO A 288 14.46 4.60 3.98
CA PRO A 288 14.37 5.17 2.64
C PRO A 288 13.50 4.39 1.66
N MET A 289 13.38 3.06 1.82
CA MET A 289 12.50 2.25 0.97
C MET A 289 11.02 2.50 1.25
N ILE A 290 10.66 2.95 2.46
CA ILE A 290 9.29 3.40 2.77
C ILE A 290 8.96 4.64 1.95
N GLU A 291 9.84 5.66 1.97
CA GLU A 291 9.66 6.89 1.19
C GLU A 291 9.53 6.58 -0.31
N LEU A 292 10.44 5.77 -0.84
CA LEU A 292 10.42 5.38 -2.26
C LEU A 292 9.13 4.64 -2.64
N TYR A 293 8.66 3.72 -1.77
CA TYR A 293 7.41 3.00 -1.99
C TYR A 293 6.22 3.96 -2.05
N LEU A 294 6.10 4.87 -1.07
CA LEU A 294 5.02 5.86 -1.03
C LEU A 294 5.01 6.72 -2.29
N HIS A 295 6.18 7.23 -2.68
CA HIS A 295 6.33 8.07 -3.86
C HIS A 295 5.94 7.34 -5.16
N SER A 296 6.49 6.14 -5.39
CA SER A 296 6.21 5.36 -6.60
C SER A 296 4.74 5.01 -6.70
N LYS A 297 4.14 4.53 -5.61
CA LYS A 297 2.75 4.08 -5.60
C LYS A 297 1.76 5.22 -5.71
N LEU A 298 2.03 6.36 -5.08
CA LEU A 298 1.16 7.53 -5.25
C LEU A 298 1.24 8.08 -6.67
N ALA A 299 2.44 8.14 -7.27
CA ALA A 299 2.62 8.55 -8.66
C ALA A 299 1.93 7.61 -9.67
N GLU A 300 2.03 6.29 -9.45
CA GLU A 300 1.32 5.28 -10.24
C GLU A 300 -0.20 5.47 -10.16
N ALA A 301 -0.75 5.61 -8.95
CA ALA A 301 -2.17 5.85 -8.69
C ALA A 301 -2.71 7.07 -9.45
N LEU A 302 -1.98 8.19 -9.38
CA LEU A 302 -2.34 9.43 -10.07
C LEU A 302 -2.26 9.29 -11.61
N THR A 303 -1.27 8.56 -12.11
CA THR A 303 -1.11 8.32 -13.56
C THR A 303 -2.24 7.46 -14.12
N LEU A 304 -2.62 6.38 -13.43
CA LEU A 304 -3.73 5.51 -13.82
C LEU A 304 -5.06 6.27 -13.92
N ARG A 305 -5.32 7.20 -12.98
CA ARG A 305 -6.51 8.04 -13.01
C ARG A 305 -6.55 8.93 -14.26
N ARG A 306 -5.47 9.66 -14.55
CA ARG A 306 -5.41 10.55 -15.75
C ARG A 306 -5.67 9.79 -17.05
N GLN A 307 -5.11 8.58 -17.17
CA GLN A 307 -5.35 7.73 -18.35
C GLN A 307 -6.82 7.29 -18.46
N SER A 308 -7.50 7.04 -17.32
CA SER A 308 -8.92 6.69 -17.32
C SER A 308 -9.83 7.85 -17.70
N GLU A 309 -9.52 9.07 -17.23
CA GLU A 309 -10.27 10.29 -17.54
C GLU A 309 -10.10 10.69 -19.02
N ALA A 310 -8.88 10.59 -19.57
CA ALA A 310 -8.62 10.82 -21.00
C ALA A 310 -9.40 9.84 -21.90
N LYS A 311 -9.55 8.58 -21.49
CA LYS A 311 -10.36 7.60 -22.23
C LYS A 311 -11.87 7.87 -22.13
N LYS A 312 -12.33 8.49 -21.04
CA LYS A 312 -13.75 8.88 -20.85
C LYS A 312 -14.12 10.07 -21.73
N SER A 313 -13.27 11.11 -21.79
CA SER A 313 -13.55 12.30 -22.61
C SER A 313 -13.57 12.02 -24.12
N VAL A 314 -12.76 11.07 -24.60
CA VAL A 314 -12.78 10.61 -26.00
C VAL A 314 -14.05 9.82 -26.34
N LYS A 315 -14.64 9.09 -25.38
CA LYS A 315 -15.90 8.37 -25.60
C LYS A 315 -17.12 9.29 -25.55
N GLU A 316 -17.11 10.30 -24.69
CA GLU A 316 -18.19 11.30 -24.62
C GLU A 316 -18.22 12.20 -25.86
N SER A 317 -17.05 12.59 -26.39
CA SER A 317 -16.97 13.35 -27.65
C SER A 317 -17.33 12.52 -28.90
N ALA A 318 -17.35 11.19 -28.81
CA ALA A 318 -17.86 10.30 -29.86
C ALA A 318 -19.38 10.07 -29.81
N HIS A 319 -20.06 10.43 -28.71
CA HIS A 319 -21.53 10.29 -28.56
C HIS A 319 -22.29 11.62 -28.75
N ALA A 320 -21.61 12.75 -28.86
CA ALA A 320 -22.25 14.05 -29.12
C ALA A 320 -22.55 14.34 -30.61
N ALA A 321 -22.25 13.42 -31.53
CA ALA A 321 -22.56 13.55 -32.94
C ALA A 321 -23.67 12.57 -33.36
N GLN A 322 -24.93 12.98 -33.17
CA GLN A 322 -26.05 12.42 -33.93
C GLN A 322 -26.79 13.53 -34.70
N PRO A 323 -27.36 13.20 -35.88
CA PRO A 323 -27.66 14.17 -36.92
C PRO A 323 -29.09 14.70 -36.83
N ILE A 324 -29.24 16.02 -36.95
CA ILE A 324 -30.52 16.66 -37.26
C ILE A 324 -30.80 16.43 -38.74
N SER A 325 -31.93 15.80 -39.05
CA SER A 325 -32.44 15.59 -40.41
C SER A 325 -33.36 16.75 -40.82
N THR A 326 -33.02 17.41 -41.92
CA THR A 326 -33.97 18.02 -42.87
C THR A 326 -33.31 18.13 -44.25
N GLU A 327 -33.98 17.56 -45.24
CA GLU A 327 -33.67 17.46 -46.68
C GLU A 327 -34.10 18.75 -47.45
N PRO A 328 -33.84 18.92 -48.77
CA PRO A 328 -32.56 19.08 -49.47
C PRO A 328 -32.47 20.38 -50.31
N ALA A 329 -31.25 20.81 -50.67
CA ALA A 329 -30.99 21.51 -51.93
C ALA A 329 -29.53 21.29 -52.38
N MET A 330 -29.38 20.88 -53.64
CA MET A 330 -28.16 20.38 -54.28
C MET A 330 -27.06 21.45 -54.41
N ILE A 331 -25.80 21.12 -54.08
CA ILE A 331 -24.60 21.52 -54.85
C ILE A 331 -23.55 20.40 -54.75
N ASN A 332 -23.01 20.04 -55.90
CA ASN A 332 -22.03 19.00 -56.20
C ASN A 332 -20.62 19.42 -55.75
N ASP A 333 -19.86 18.57 -55.04
CA ASP A 333 -18.39 18.61 -55.09
C ASP A 333 -17.75 17.28 -54.65
N GLN A 334 -16.92 16.74 -55.54
CA GLN A 334 -16.24 15.46 -55.43
C GLN A 334 -15.08 15.53 -54.43
N LYS A 335 -15.06 14.64 -53.43
CA LYS A 335 -13.93 14.45 -52.51
C LYS A 335 -12.93 13.45 -53.12
N PRO A 336 -11.67 13.85 -53.43
CA PRO A 336 -10.70 12.94 -54.02
C PRO A 336 -10.13 11.94 -53.00
N ALA A 337 -10.01 10.68 -53.41
CA ALA A 337 -9.40 9.61 -52.62
C ALA A 337 -7.92 9.91 -52.32
N MET A 338 -7.55 9.97 -51.04
CA MET A 338 -6.15 10.14 -50.61
C MET A 338 -5.35 8.86 -50.89
N LYS A 339 -4.20 9.01 -51.55
CA LYS A 339 -3.23 7.92 -51.74
C LYS A 339 -2.19 7.95 -50.61
N PHE A 340 -1.64 6.80 -50.22
CA PHE A 340 -0.59 6.70 -49.20
C PHE A 340 0.77 6.35 -49.84
N CYS A 341 1.86 6.78 -49.21
CA CYS A 341 3.21 6.48 -49.66
C CYS A 341 3.52 4.98 -49.48
N PRO A 342 4.00 4.27 -50.51
CA PRO A 342 4.27 2.83 -50.40
C PRO A 342 5.48 2.49 -49.53
N GLU A 343 6.35 3.45 -49.22
CA GLU A 343 7.55 3.21 -48.42
C GLU A 343 7.34 3.50 -46.92
N CYS A 344 6.69 4.62 -46.58
CA CYS A 344 6.52 5.03 -45.18
C CYS A 344 5.06 5.02 -44.70
N GLY A 345 4.10 4.73 -45.59
CA GLY A 345 2.68 4.63 -45.24
C GLY A 345 1.97 5.96 -44.98
N LYS A 346 2.64 7.11 -45.07
CA LYS A 346 2.01 8.42 -44.81
C LYS A 346 1.15 8.89 -45.98
N ALA A 347 0.08 9.62 -45.66
CA ALA A 347 -0.86 10.15 -46.64
C ALA A 347 -0.16 11.15 -47.58
N LEU A 348 -0.35 10.96 -48.88
CA LEU A 348 0.16 11.84 -49.92
C LEU A 348 -0.92 12.83 -50.31
N LYS A 349 -0.51 14.10 -50.43
CA LYS A 349 -1.36 15.12 -51.05
C LYS A 349 -1.61 14.76 -52.52
N THR A 350 -2.81 15.03 -53.00
CA THR A 350 -3.21 14.80 -54.39
C THR A 350 -2.23 15.49 -55.36
N GLY A 351 -1.57 14.71 -56.23
CA GLY A 351 -0.60 15.21 -57.21
C GLY A 351 0.86 15.32 -56.73
N ALA A 352 1.20 14.81 -55.54
CA ALA A 352 2.59 14.83 -55.05
C ALA A 352 3.51 13.93 -55.89
N LYS A 353 4.60 14.51 -56.44
CA LYS A 353 5.66 13.77 -57.17
C LYS A 353 6.69 13.13 -56.23
N PHE A 354 6.77 13.59 -54.98
CA PHE A 354 7.67 13.09 -53.94
C PHE A 354 6.94 13.09 -52.60
N CYS A 355 7.26 12.13 -51.73
CA CYS A 355 6.79 12.09 -50.36
C CYS A 355 7.47 13.21 -49.56
N ALA A 356 6.68 14.07 -48.92
CA ALA A 356 7.19 15.16 -48.08
C ALA A 356 7.92 14.69 -46.82
N GLU A 357 7.83 13.39 -46.50
CA GLU A 357 8.27 12.85 -45.21
C GLU A 357 9.51 11.97 -45.34
N CYS A 358 9.58 11.10 -46.36
CA CYS A 358 10.78 10.30 -46.63
C CYS A 358 11.56 10.74 -47.88
N GLY A 359 11.06 11.72 -48.64
CA GLY A 359 11.72 12.23 -49.85
C GLY A 359 11.61 11.32 -51.08
N LYS A 360 10.97 10.15 -50.97
CA LYS A 360 10.85 9.21 -52.10
C LYS A 360 9.94 9.71 -53.20
N LYS A 361 10.34 9.48 -54.46
CA LYS A 361 9.53 9.79 -55.65
C LYS A 361 8.31 8.86 -55.74
N ILE A 362 7.13 9.42 -56.02
CA ILE A 362 5.81 8.72 -56.06
C ILE A 362 5.35 8.49 -57.50
#